data_AF-A0A2R9CBA8-F1
#
_entry.id   AF-A0A2R9CBA8-F1
#
_cell.length_a   1.000
_cell.length_b   1.000
_cell.length_c   1.000
_cell.angle_alpha   90.00
_cell.angle_beta   90.00
_cell.angle_gamma   90.00
#
_symmetry.space_group_name_H-M   'P 1'
#
loop_
_entity.id
_entity.type
_entity.pdbx_description
1 polymer ?
#
loop_
_entity_poly.entity_id
_entity_poly.type
_entity_poly.pdbx_seq_one_letter_code
_entity_poly.pdbx_strand_id
1 'polypeptide(L)'
;MCAARLAAAAAQSVYAFSARPLAGGEPVSLGSLRGKVLLIENVASLGTTVRDYTQMNELQRRLGPRGLVVLGFPCNQFGHQENAKNEEILNSLKYVRPGGGFEPNFMLFEKCEVNGAGAHPLFAFLREALPAPSDDATALMTDPKLITWSPVCRNDVAWNFEKFLVGPDGVPLRRYSRRFQTIDIEPDIEALLSQGPSCA
;
A
#
# COMPACT_ATOMS: atom_id res chain seq x y z
N MET A 1 2.59 12.83 -19.44
CA MET A 1 1.50 11.87 -19.11
C MET A 1 1.62 10.52 -19.82
N CYS A 2 2.30 10.38 -20.99
CA CYS A 2 2.42 9.09 -21.70
C CYS A 2 3.50 8.15 -21.11
N ALA A 3 4.66 8.67 -20.68
CA ALA A 3 5.81 7.85 -20.27
C ALA A 3 5.60 7.03 -18.98
N ALA A 4 4.91 7.58 -17.97
CA ALA A 4 4.66 6.88 -16.70
C ALA A 4 3.68 5.69 -16.85
N ARG A 5 2.68 5.81 -17.74
CA ARG A 5 1.77 4.71 -18.09
C ARG A 5 2.49 3.62 -18.89
N LEU A 6 3.36 4.00 -19.83
CA LEU A 6 4.18 3.05 -20.59
C LEU A 6 5.18 2.30 -19.69
N ALA A 7 5.76 2.99 -18.70
CA ALA A 7 6.66 2.38 -17.73
C ALA A 7 5.95 1.37 -16.81
N ALA A 8 4.71 1.66 -16.38
CA ALA A 8 3.90 0.72 -15.60
C ALA A 8 3.52 -0.54 -16.39
N ALA A 9 3.08 -0.38 -17.65
CA ALA A 9 2.66 -1.48 -18.51
C ALA A 9 3.79 -2.44 -18.94
N ALA A 10 5.06 -2.00 -18.86
CA ALA A 10 6.24 -2.80 -19.22
C ALA A 10 7.03 -3.31 -18.01
N ALA A 11 6.77 -2.79 -16.81
CA ALA A 11 7.45 -3.24 -15.60
C ALA A 11 6.99 -4.65 -15.23
N GLN A 12 7.93 -5.54 -14.92
CA GLN A 12 7.62 -6.88 -14.39
C GLN A 12 7.63 -6.91 -12.86
N SER A 13 8.10 -5.84 -12.22
CA SER A 13 8.41 -5.80 -10.79
C SER A 13 8.28 -4.39 -10.22
N VAL A 14 7.99 -4.31 -8.92
CA VAL A 14 7.92 -3.05 -8.17
C VAL A 14 9.26 -2.30 -8.13
N TYR A 15 10.37 -2.96 -8.45
CA TYR A 15 11.71 -2.36 -8.42
C TYR A 15 11.92 -1.25 -9.46
N ALA A 16 11.02 -1.11 -10.43
CA ALA A 16 11.03 0.00 -11.38
C ALA A 16 10.55 1.34 -10.78
N PHE A 17 9.98 1.33 -9.58
CA PHE A 17 9.34 2.51 -8.99
C PHE A 17 10.10 3.05 -7.77
N SER A 18 9.87 4.32 -7.48
CA SER A 18 10.35 5.00 -6.28
C SER A 18 9.23 5.85 -5.69
N ALA A 19 9.35 6.20 -4.41
CA ALA A 19 8.42 7.09 -3.73
C ALA A 19 9.16 7.97 -2.71
N ARG A 20 8.67 9.20 -2.51
CA ARG A 20 9.27 10.14 -1.55
C ARG A 20 8.81 9.80 -0.14
N PRO A 21 9.71 9.72 0.85
CA PRO A 21 9.34 9.51 2.26
C PRO A 21 8.44 10.62 2.78
N LEU A 22 7.55 10.31 3.72
CA LEU A 22 6.63 11.27 4.32
C LEU A 22 7.36 12.46 4.99
N ALA A 23 8.53 12.21 5.59
CA ALA A 23 9.37 13.23 6.21
C ALA A 23 10.08 14.16 5.21
N GLY A 24 9.85 13.97 3.90
CA GLY A 24 10.58 14.63 2.82
C GLY A 24 11.91 13.94 2.50
N GLY A 25 12.64 14.54 1.54
CA GLY A 25 13.94 14.06 1.09
C GLY A 25 13.91 13.38 -0.29
N GLU A 26 14.98 12.63 -0.58
CA GLU A 26 15.15 11.96 -1.87
C GLU A 26 14.19 10.77 -2.04
N PRO A 27 13.69 10.51 -3.26
CA PRO A 27 12.87 9.34 -3.52
C PRO A 27 13.60 8.04 -3.18
N VAL A 28 12.95 7.16 -2.41
CA VAL A 28 13.45 5.82 -2.13
C VAL A 28 13.07 4.91 -3.28
N SER A 29 14.06 4.35 -3.97
CA SER A 29 13.83 3.30 -4.96
C SER A 29 13.42 2.01 -4.28
N LEU A 30 12.30 1.42 -4.71
CA LEU A 30 11.86 0.11 -4.22
C LEU A 30 12.83 -1.00 -4.63
N GLY A 31 13.67 -0.78 -5.64
CA GLY A 31 14.78 -1.68 -5.99
C GLY A 31 15.78 -1.90 -4.85
N SER A 32 15.88 -0.96 -3.91
CA SER A 32 16.70 -1.14 -2.69
C SER A 32 16.15 -2.21 -1.74
N LEU A 33 14.89 -2.62 -1.90
CA LEU A 33 14.22 -3.63 -1.08
C LEU A 33 14.29 -5.03 -1.71
N ARG A 34 15.21 -5.26 -2.65
CA ARG A 34 15.40 -6.57 -3.27
C ARG A 34 15.66 -7.66 -2.22
N GLY A 35 14.97 -8.80 -2.36
CA GLY A 35 15.06 -9.91 -1.42
C GLY A 35 14.15 -9.77 -0.20
N LYS A 36 13.33 -8.70 -0.12
CA LYS A 36 12.35 -8.50 0.95
C LYS A 36 10.95 -8.83 0.46
N VAL A 37 10.16 -9.47 1.33
CA VAL A 37 8.71 -9.57 1.13
C VAL A 37 8.12 -8.21 1.47
N LEU A 38 7.30 -7.63 0.59
CA LEU A 38 6.69 -6.33 0.82
C LEU A 38 5.20 -6.47 1.07
N LEU A 39 4.72 -5.79 2.11
CA LEU A 39 3.30 -5.54 2.31
C LEU A 39 3.04 -4.06 2.08
N ILE A 40 2.33 -3.75 0.99
CA ILE A 40 2.02 -2.38 0.57
C ILE A 40 0.55 -2.10 0.86
N GLU A 41 0.27 -1.05 1.63
CA GLU A 41 -1.10 -0.61 1.93
C GLU A 41 -1.32 0.86 1.55
N ASN A 42 -2.48 1.18 0.96
CA ASN A 42 -2.94 2.57 0.87
C ASN A 42 -3.64 2.95 2.18
N VAL A 43 -3.15 3.99 2.86
CA VAL A 43 -3.56 4.29 4.25
C VAL A 43 -4.31 5.61 4.35
N ALA A 44 -5.06 5.75 5.46
CA ALA A 44 -5.74 6.98 5.86
C ALA A 44 -5.76 7.12 7.38
N SER A 45 -5.59 8.33 7.92
CA SER A 45 -5.57 8.57 9.37
C SER A 45 -6.96 8.54 10.01
N LEU A 46 -8.05 8.70 9.24
CA LEU A 46 -9.41 8.81 9.78
C LEU A 46 -10.38 7.78 9.16
N GLY A 47 -10.33 6.53 9.61
CA GLY A 47 -11.24 5.46 9.15
C GLY A 47 -11.15 4.21 10.03
N THR A 48 -10.95 3.03 9.41
CA THR A 48 -10.56 1.78 10.09
C THR A 48 -9.11 1.79 10.60
N THR A 49 -8.46 2.94 10.54
CA THR A 49 -7.07 3.27 10.91
C THR A 49 -6.54 2.50 12.10
N VAL A 50 -7.27 2.46 13.22
CA VAL A 50 -6.79 1.81 14.45
C VAL A 50 -6.43 0.35 14.22
N ARG A 51 -7.30 -0.41 13.51
CA ARG A 51 -7.09 -1.83 13.26
C ARG A 51 -5.89 -2.04 12.37
N ASP A 52 -5.89 -1.43 11.19
CA ASP A 52 -4.87 -1.73 10.17
C ASP A 52 -3.48 -1.18 10.58
N TYR A 53 -3.37 0.02 11.18
CA TYR A 53 -2.08 0.54 11.67
C TYR A 53 -1.48 -0.27 12.82
N THR A 54 -2.30 -0.74 13.76
CA THR A 54 -1.79 -1.57 14.87
C THR A 54 -1.33 -2.93 14.36
N GLN A 55 -2.05 -3.54 13.42
CA GLN A 55 -1.69 -4.81 12.79
C GLN A 55 -0.45 -4.67 11.87
N MET A 56 -0.31 -3.57 11.12
CA MET A 56 0.90 -3.28 10.36
C MET A 56 2.13 -3.15 11.28
N ASN A 57 2.01 -2.43 12.40
CA ASN A 57 3.08 -2.34 13.40
C ASN A 57 3.43 -3.71 13.98
N GLU A 58 2.43 -4.56 14.21
CA GLU A 58 2.60 -5.91 14.72
C GLU A 58 3.41 -6.79 13.75
N LEU A 59 2.99 -6.84 12.48
CA LEU A 59 3.68 -7.62 11.45
C LEU A 59 5.11 -7.11 11.23
N GLN A 60 5.30 -5.80 11.09
CA GLN A 60 6.62 -5.21 10.90
C GLN A 60 7.55 -5.54 12.08
N ARG A 61 7.04 -5.51 13.32
CA ARG A 61 7.83 -5.82 14.53
C ARG A 61 8.25 -7.29 14.57
N ARG A 62 7.34 -8.22 14.27
CA ARG A 62 7.59 -9.67 14.39
C ARG A 62 8.34 -10.25 13.18
N LEU A 63 7.96 -9.84 11.97
CA LEU A 63 8.44 -10.43 10.73
C LEU A 63 9.49 -9.57 10.01
N GLY A 64 9.66 -8.31 10.43
CA GLY A 64 10.71 -7.42 9.92
C GLY A 64 12.12 -8.03 9.97
N PRO A 65 12.57 -8.56 11.11
CA PRO A 65 13.87 -9.22 11.23
C PRO A 65 14.05 -10.42 10.28
N ARG A 66 12.94 -11.01 9.81
CA ARG A 66 12.95 -12.18 8.90
C ARG A 66 12.85 -11.81 7.43
N GLY A 67 12.63 -10.53 7.10
CA GLY A 67 12.62 -10.04 5.72
C GLY A 67 11.33 -9.37 5.25
N LEU A 68 10.33 -9.19 6.12
CA LEU A 68 9.16 -8.37 5.79
C LEU A 68 9.50 -6.87 5.82
N VAL A 69 8.97 -6.12 4.86
CA VAL A 69 8.94 -4.66 4.90
C VAL A 69 7.51 -4.19 4.64
N VAL A 70 6.94 -3.46 5.59
CA VAL A 70 5.63 -2.83 5.47
C VAL A 70 5.80 -1.40 4.93
N LEU A 71 4.96 -1.03 3.97
CA LEU A 71 5.02 0.24 3.26
C LEU A 71 3.62 0.88 3.21
N GLY A 72 3.45 2.04 3.83
CA GLY A 72 2.18 2.77 3.83
C GLY A 72 2.19 3.97 2.88
N PHE A 73 1.15 4.10 2.07
CA PHE A 73 0.95 5.18 1.11
C PHE A 73 -0.32 5.96 1.45
N PRO A 74 -0.23 7.11 2.12
CA PRO A 74 -1.38 7.93 2.45
C PRO A 74 -2.15 8.34 1.19
N CYS A 75 -3.47 8.24 1.21
CA CYS A 75 -4.32 8.58 0.07
C CYS A 75 -5.64 9.22 0.49
N ASN A 76 -6.01 10.34 -0.14
CA ASN A 76 -7.22 11.09 0.22
C ASN A 76 -8.43 10.86 -0.70
N GLN A 77 -8.37 9.87 -1.61
CA GLN A 77 -9.42 9.61 -2.60
C GLN A 77 -10.68 8.97 -2.00
N PHE A 78 -10.57 8.34 -0.83
CA PHE A 78 -11.63 7.51 -0.25
C PHE A 78 -12.31 8.23 0.91
N GLY A 79 -13.43 8.89 0.63
CA GLY A 79 -14.22 9.62 1.63
C GLY A 79 -13.45 10.76 2.30
N HIS A 80 -12.38 11.24 1.67
CA HIS A 80 -11.49 12.28 2.18
C HIS A 80 -10.96 12.00 3.61
N GLN A 81 -10.59 10.74 3.86
CA GLN A 81 -10.14 10.27 5.17
C GLN A 81 -8.65 10.56 5.48
N GLU A 82 -7.94 11.26 4.58
CA GLU A 82 -6.55 11.69 4.73
C GLU A 82 -6.38 13.16 4.32
N ASN A 83 -7.22 14.03 4.89
CA ASN A 83 -7.24 15.47 4.58
C ASN A 83 -5.97 16.20 5.05
N ALA A 84 -5.34 15.72 6.13
CA ALA A 84 -4.11 16.25 6.69
C ALA A 84 -3.01 16.36 5.62
N LYS A 85 -2.18 17.40 5.69
CA LYS A 85 -0.96 17.53 4.87
C LYS A 85 0.08 16.48 5.30
N ASN A 86 1.10 16.29 4.48
CA ASN A 86 2.19 15.35 4.78
C ASN A 86 2.79 15.58 6.18
N GLU A 87 3.00 16.86 6.54
CA GLU A 87 3.62 17.25 7.81
C GLU A 87 2.68 17.04 9.02
N GLU A 88 1.40 16.78 8.79
CA GLU A 88 0.36 16.66 9.81
C GLU A 88 -0.03 15.19 10.07
N ILE A 89 0.24 14.27 9.13
CA ILE A 89 -0.19 12.87 9.21
C ILE A 89 0.35 12.19 10.49
N LEU A 90 1.64 12.33 10.78
CA LEU A 90 2.23 11.71 11.99
C LEU A 90 1.62 12.27 13.28
N ASN A 91 1.29 13.57 13.31
CA ASN A 91 0.59 14.17 14.45
C ASN A 91 -0.84 13.62 14.58
N SER A 92 -1.55 13.44 13.47
CA SER A 92 -2.88 12.81 13.49
C SER A 92 -2.83 11.39 14.05
N LEU A 93 -1.86 10.58 13.60
CA LEU A 93 -1.68 9.21 14.10
C LEU A 93 -1.33 9.17 15.59
N LYS A 94 -0.46 10.08 16.04
CA LYS A 94 0.05 10.13 17.41
C LYS A 94 -0.95 10.67 18.42
N TYR A 95 -1.71 11.69 18.05
CA TYR A 95 -2.53 12.46 18.97
C TYR A 95 -4.04 12.35 18.76
N VAL A 96 -4.49 11.86 17.59
CA VAL A 96 -5.92 11.80 17.25
C VAL A 96 -6.40 10.36 17.07
N ARG A 97 -5.87 9.66 16.07
CA ARG A 97 -6.27 8.28 15.73
C ARG A 97 -5.13 7.59 14.98
N PRO A 98 -4.52 6.51 15.52
CA PRO A 98 -4.91 5.79 16.73
C PRO A 98 -4.83 6.58 18.05
N GLY A 99 -4.01 7.63 18.11
CA GLY A 99 -3.83 8.43 19.31
C GLY A 99 -2.97 7.70 20.34
N GLY A 100 -2.97 8.20 21.59
CA GLY A 100 -2.28 7.53 22.70
C GLY A 100 -0.76 7.44 22.56
N GLY A 101 -0.14 8.30 21.75
CA GLY A 101 1.29 8.24 21.48
C GLY A 101 1.69 7.21 20.42
N PHE A 102 0.74 6.70 19.63
CA PHE A 102 1.01 5.74 18.56
C PHE A 102 1.99 6.29 17.52
N GLU A 103 2.99 5.49 17.15
CA GLU A 103 3.95 5.79 16.10
C GLU A 103 4.08 4.58 15.15
N PRO A 104 3.97 4.76 13.82
CA PRO A 104 4.28 3.72 12.86
C PRO A 104 5.74 3.27 12.98
N ASN A 105 5.99 1.96 13.03
CA ASN A 105 7.35 1.39 13.01
C ASN A 105 7.78 0.93 11.61
N PHE A 106 7.05 1.38 10.58
CA PHE A 106 7.23 1.07 9.17
C PHE A 106 7.28 2.37 8.35
N MET A 107 7.68 2.27 7.09
CA MET A 107 7.88 3.43 6.23
C MET A 107 6.55 3.99 5.73
N LEU A 108 6.35 5.30 5.90
CA LEU A 108 5.31 6.06 5.23
C LEU A 108 5.92 6.91 4.12
N PHE A 109 5.22 6.98 2.99
CA PHE A 109 5.55 7.86 1.87
C PHE A 109 4.67 9.12 1.88
N GLU A 110 5.02 10.08 1.03
CA GLU A 110 4.18 11.24 0.76
C GLU A 110 2.79 10.81 0.24
N LYS A 111 1.79 11.63 0.58
CA LYS A 111 0.42 11.42 0.11
C LYS A 111 0.36 11.41 -1.42
N CYS A 112 -0.31 10.41 -1.99
CA CYS A 112 -0.48 10.28 -3.43
C CYS A 112 -1.88 9.79 -3.81
N GLU A 113 -2.20 9.85 -5.10
CA GLU A 113 -3.37 9.19 -5.67
C GLU A 113 -3.04 7.74 -6.03
N VAL A 114 -4.00 6.83 -5.86
CA VAL A 114 -3.86 5.41 -6.24
C VAL A 114 -4.77 5.04 -7.42
N ASN A 115 -5.80 5.86 -7.66
CA ASN A 115 -6.76 5.73 -8.75
C ASN A 115 -6.75 6.95 -9.68
N GLY A 116 -7.36 6.81 -10.86
CA GLY A 116 -7.48 7.89 -11.84
C GLY A 116 -6.18 8.18 -12.63
N ALA A 117 -6.20 9.26 -13.41
CA ALA A 117 -5.09 9.64 -14.28
C ALA A 117 -3.86 10.15 -13.52
N GLY A 118 -4.05 10.64 -12.29
CA GLY A 118 -3.00 11.10 -11.39
C GLY A 118 -2.42 10.00 -10.49
N ALA A 119 -2.88 8.74 -10.63
CA ALA A 119 -2.40 7.63 -9.83
C ALA A 119 -0.88 7.50 -9.88
N HIS A 120 -0.27 7.26 -8.71
CA HIS A 120 1.14 6.97 -8.60
C HIS A 120 1.48 5.74 -9.47
N PRO A 121 2.58 5.76 -10.25
CA PRO A 121 2.89 4.68 -11.21
C PRO A 121 2.96 3.29 -10.58
N LEU A 122 3.43 3.19 -9.33
CA LEU A 122 3.40 1.94 -8.54
C LEU A 122 1.98 1.36 -8.42
N PHE A 123 0.98 2.18 -8.06
CA PHE A 123 -0.39 1.70 -7.88
C PHE A 123 -1.06 1.38 -9.21
N ALA A 124 -0.76 2.13 -10.28
CA ALA A 124 -1.20 1.76 -11.62
C ALA A 124 -0.69 0.35 -11.99
N PHE A 125 0.60 0.08 -11.78
CA PHE A 125 1.21 -1.23 -12.00
C PHE A 125 0.59 -2.33 -11.10
N LEU A 126 0.47 -2.10 -9.79
CA LEU A 126 -0.08 -3.08 -8.86
C LEU A 126 -1.52 -3.46 -9.21
N ARG A 127 -2.34 -2.49 -9.64
CA ARG A 127 -3.72 -2.72 -10.07
C ARG A 127 -3.82 -3.41 -11.44
N GLU A 128 -2.86 -3.20 -12.33
CA GLU A 128 -2.79 -3.96 -13.59
C GLU A 128 -2.36 -5.41 -13.36
N ALA A 129 -1.36 -5.63 -12.50
CA ALA A 129 -0.87 -6.96 -12.14
C ALA A 129 -1.89 -7.76 -11.32
N LEU A 130 -2.61 -7.10 -10.41
CA LEU A 130 -3.59 -7.71 -9.52
C LEU A 130 -4.95 -6.99 -9.68
N PRO A 131 -5.72 -7.32 -10.73
CA PRO A 131 -6.88 -6.53 -11.16
C PRO A 131 -8.06 -6.56 -10.19
N ALA A 132 -8.12 -7.52 -9.27
CA ALA A 132 -9.15 -7.58 -8.24
C ALA A 132 -8.59 -8.19 -6.95
N PRO A 133 -9.13 -7.84 -5.77
CA PRO A 133 -8.80 -8.52 -4.52
C PRO A 133 -9.15 -10.01 -4.56
N SER A 134 -8.33 -10.85 -3.94
CA SER A 134 -8.51 -12.30 -3.93
C SER A 134 -9.71 -12.76 -3.09
N ASP A 135 -10.10 -11.97 -2.09
CA ASP A 135 -11.21 -12.24 -1.18
C ASP A 135 -12.53 -11.59 -1.60
N ASP A 136 -12.49 -10.56 -2.48
CA ASP A 136 -13.67 -9.89 -3.01
C ASP A 136 -13.39 -9.35 -4.42
N ALA A 137 -13.71 -10.16 -5.44
CA ALA A 137 -13.41 -9.85 -6.83
C ALA A 137 -14.43 -8.90 -7.49
N THR A 138 -15.49 -8.50 -6.79
CA THR A 138 -16.67 -7.84 -7.40
C THR A 138 -16.99 -6.47 -6.84
N ALA A 139 -16.73 -6.24 -5.55
CA ALA A 139 -17.07 -4.98 -4.93
C ALA A 139 -16.09 -3.87 -5.30
N LEU A 140 -16.60 -2.78 -5.89
CA LEU A 140 -15.84 -1.53 -6.07
C LEU A 140 -16.31 -0.46 -5.08
N MET A 141 -17.56 -0.03 -5.19
CA MET A 141 -18.14 0.97 -4.29
C MET A 141 -19.64 0.79 -4.18
N THR A 142 -20.20 0.93 -2.98
CA THR A 142 -21.65 0.84 -2.77
C THR A 142 -22.36 2.15 -3.12
N ASP A 143 -21.84 3.29 -2.65
CA ASP A 143 -22.34 4.62 -3.02
C ASP A 143 -21.48 5.18 -4.18
N PRO A 144 -22.03 5.33 -5.39
CA PRO A 144 -21.28 5.87 -6.52
C PRO A 144 -20.77 7.30 -6.31
N LYS A 145 -21.36 8.08 -5.39
CA LYS A 145 -20.91 9.44 -5.08
C LYS A 145 -19.52 9.48 -4.45
N LEU A 146 -19.06 8.37 -3.89
CA LEU A 146 -17.73 8.24 -3.32
C LEU A 146 -16.63 7.99 -4.37
N ILE A 147 -17.02 7.77 -5.64
CA ILE A 147 -16.08 7.69 -6.76
C ILE A 147 -15.91 9.10 -7.33
N THR A 148 -14.82 9.76 -6.93
CA THR A 148 -14.52 11.15 -7.31
C THR A 148 -13.32 11.30 -8.24
N TRP A 149 -12.63 10.20 -8.55
CA TRP A 149 -11.49 10.18 -9.47
C TRP A 149 -11.92 9.90 -10.92
N SER A 150 -11.02 10.20 -11.86
CA SER A 150 -11.24 9.95 -13.28
C SER A 150 -9.93 9.61 -14.00
N PRO A 151 -9.91 8.69 -14.97
CA PRO A 151 -11.01 7.78 -15.31
C PRO A 151 -11.24 6.73 -14.22
N VAL A 152 -12.43 6.13 -14.22
CA VAL A 152 -12.76 4.97 -13.39
C VAL A 152 -12.39 3.70 -14.15
N CYS A 153 -11.70 2.77 -13.49
CA CYS A 153 -11.26 1.50 -14.04
C CYS A 153 -11.78 0.33 -13.19
N ARG A 154 -11.99 -0.83 -13.82
CA ARG A 154 -12.47 -2.04 -13.11
C ARG A 154 -11.52 -2.54 -12.03
N ASN A 155 -10.23 -2.20 -12.15
CA ASN A 155 -9.18 -2.58 -11.22
C ASN A 155 -8.83 -1.48 -10.21
N ASP A 156 -9.64 -0.43 -10.09
CA ASP A 156 -9.45 0.61 -9.08
C ASP A 156 -9.39 0.01 -7.67
N VAL A 157 -8.63 0.66 -6.80
CA VAL A 157 -8.68 0.41 -5.34
C VAL A 157 -10.04 0.87 -4.83
N ALA A 158 -10.72 0.04 -4.06
CA ALA A 158 -12.10 0.27 -3.62
C ALA A 158 -12.21 1.20 -2.41
N TRP A 159 -11.21 1.22 -1.53
CA TRP A 159 -11.21 2.05 -0.31
C TRP A 159 -9.82 2.14 0.33
N ASN A 160 -9.74 2.83 1.47
CA ASN A 160 -8.58 2.77 2.38
C ASN A 160 -8.31 1.32 2.83
N PHE A 161 -7.03 1.02 3.01
CA PHE A 161 -6.49 -0.24 3.51
C PHE A 161 -6.79 -1.43 2.60
N GLU A 162 -6.64 -1.28 1.29
CA GLU A 162 -6.32 -2.46 0.46
C GLU A 162 -4.85 -2.80 0.59
N LYS A 163 -4.54 -4.07 0.40
CA LYS A 163 -3.21 -4.62 0.64
C LYS A 163 -2.69 -5.33 -0.59
N PHE A 164 -1.42 -5.12 -0.89
CA PHE A 164 -0.70 -5.81 -1.95
C PHE A 164 0.51 -6.52 -1.35
N LEU A 165 0.55 -7.84 -1.49
CA LEU A 165 1.67 -8.67 -1.10
C LEU A 165 2.59 -8.89 -2.30
N VAL A 166 3.86 -8.59 -2.12
CA VAL A 166 4.90 -8.66 -3.15
C VAL A 166 6.01 -9.60 -2.69
N GLY A 167 6.45 -10.48 -3.59
CA GLY A 167 7.52 -11.43 -3.33
C GLY A 167 8.91 -10.79 -3.21
N PRO A 168 9.92 -11.56 -2.76
CA PRO A 168 11.31 -11.11 -2.64
C PRO A 168 11.99 -10.81 -3.99
N ASP A 169 11.40 -11.23 -5.10
CA ASP A 169 11.77 -10.90 -6.48
C ASP A 169 11.10 -9.61 -7.01
N GLY A 170 10.23 -8.99 -6.20
CA GLY A 170 9.51 -7.77 -6.51
C GLY A 170 8.27 -7.99 -7.37
N VAL A 171 7.85 -9.24 -7.59
CA VAL A 171 6.64 -9.58 -8.34
C VAL A 171 5.42 -9.49 -7.42
N PRO A 172 4.32 -8.80 -7.81
CA PRO A 172 3.08 -8.80 -7.05
C PRO A 172 2.45 -10.19 -7.04
N LEU A 173 2.07 -10.70 -5.86
CA LEU A 173 1.58 -12.07 -5.68
C LEU A 173 0.10 -12.14 -5.30
N ARG A 174 -0.36 -11.25 -4.42
CA ARG A 174 -1.76 -11.25 -3.97
C ARG A 174 -2.23 -9.85 -3.57
N ARG A 175 -3.51 -9.58 -3.82
CA ARG A 175 -4.21 -8.35 -3.42
C ARG A 175 -5.35 -8.71 -2.48
N TYR A 176 -5.53 -7.95 -1.41
CA TYR A 176 -6.57 -8.18 -0.42
C TYR A 176 -7.45 -6.94 -0.27
N SER A 177 -8.75 -7.17 -0.07
CA SER A 177 -9.75 -6.11 -0.04
C SER A 177 -9.63 -5.29 1.26
N ARG A 178 -10.30 -4.13 1.27
CA ARG A 178 -10.44 -3.27 2.46
C ARG A 178 -10.96 -3.98 3.72
N ARG A 179 -11.69 -5.09 3.55
CA ARG A 179 -12.31 -5.83 4.67
C ARG A 179 -11.38 -6.90 5.22
N PHE A 180 -10.48 -7.44 4.40
CA PHE A 180 -9.48 -8.41 4.82
C PHE A 180 -8.54 -7.77 5.85
N GLN A 181 -8.37 -8.43 6.99
CA GLN A 181 -7.54 -7.87 8.06
C GLN A 181 -6.07 -8.02 7.70
N THR A 182 -5.28 -6.99 7.98
CA THR A 182 -3.83 -7.01 7.77
C THR A 182 -3.19 -8.21 8.48
N ILE A 183 -3.61 -8.52 9.71
CA ILE A 183 -3.05 -9.64 10.48
C ILE A 183 -3.32 -11.02 9.85
N ASP A 184 -4.45 -11.17 9.14
CA ASP A 184 -4.82 -12.44 8.50
C ASP A 184 -3.97 -12.72 7.24
N ILE A 185 -3.13 -11.77 6.82
CA ILE A 185 -2.14 -11.92 5.72
C ILE A 185 -0.88 -12.64 6.21
N GLU A 186 -0.68 -12.76 7.53
CA GLU A 186 0.52 -13.37 8.12
C GLU A 186 0.88 -14.75 7.53
N PRO A 187 -0.05 -15.71 7.35
CA PRO A 187 0.30 -17.02 6.80
C PRO A 187 0.87 -16.95 5.38
N ASP A 188 0.40 -16.01 4.57
CA ASP A 188 0.89 -15.79 3.20
C ASP A 188 2.28 -15.15 3.22
N ILE A 189 2.52 -14.22 4.15
CA ILE A 189 3.86 -13.64 4.37
C ILE A 189 4.83 -14.74 4.82
N GLU A 190 4.43 -15.55 5.80
CA GLU A 190 5.24 -16.65 6.33
C GLU A 190 5.64 -17.64 5.24
N ALA A 191 4.70 -18.02 4.37
CA ALA A 191 4.97 -18.89 3.24
C ALA A 191 6.07 -18.33 2.32
N LEU A 192 6.14 -17.01 2.13
CA LEU A 192 7.17 -16.36 1.31
C LEU A 192 8.50 -16.20 2.05
N LEU A 193 8.47 -15.91 3.35
CA LEU A 193 9.68 -15.80 4.17
C LEU A 193 10.38 -17.16 4.34
N SER A 194 9.63 -18.26 4.35
CA SER A 194 10.16 -19.62 4.46
C SER A 194 10.79 -20.16 3.17
N GLN A 195 10.49 -19.58 2.00
CA GLN A 195 10.99 -20.09 0.72
C GLN A 195 12.46 -19.76 0.44
N GLY A 196 13.12 -18.98 1.30
CA GLY A 196 14.51 -18.56 1.12
C GLY A 196 14.71 -17.72 -0.16
N PRO A 197 15.90 -17.14 -0.38
CA PRO A 197 16.19 -16.56 -1.69
C PRO A 197 16.23 -17.71 -2.69
N SER A 198 15.25 -17.75 -3.60
CA SER A 198 15.32 -18.58 -4.80
C SER A 198 16.64 -18.27 -5.51
N CYS A 199 17.59 -19.22 -5.46
CA CYS A 199 18.78 -19.18 -6.28
C CYS A 199 18.35 -19.11 -7.76
N ALA A 200 18.60 -17.98 -8.39
CA ALA A 200 18.66 -17.82 -9.84
C ALA A 200 20.07 -17.35 -10.20
#